data_AF-A0A969HKU8-F1
#
_entry.id   AF-A0A969HKU8-F1
#
_cell.length_a   1.000
_cell.length_b   1.000
_cell.length_c   1.000
_cell.angle_alpha   90.00
_cell.angle_beta   90.00
_cell.angle_gamma   90.00
#
_symmetry.space_group_name_H-M   'P 1'
#
loop_
_entity.id
_entity.type
_entity.pdbx_description
1 polymer ?
#
loop_
_entity_poly.entity_id
_entity_poly.type
_entity_poly.pdbx_seq_one_letter_code
_entity_poly.pdbx_strand_id
1 'polypeptide(L)'
;MTLHRLWDYISFSDNWKNCDTSLLDEIAPSWFARREVLQANSKEYEEFINRLKRRHAIETGIVERMYDIDKGVTETLINEGFISSLVSHGDTNVPKQTLFNHLQDHLDAVDYIFDVVKENRPLTKGYILALHQLTTRHQEFAEGRDQFGNNTKILLIKGRFKERENNPTREDGTTILYCPPEHVEAEMDRLIEIYNDLTEKNVNPLIIATWIHHAFTTIHPFQDGNGKIVRLVASLILIKNNFFPITVLREEAKIKYIQALEEADKGHPQKLVTYFAEIQKRNIEEALNIKEVSNTSLSEVTNIFKQKILRKQQEKQQQYERILAENRLQVFNFCSQFLNEYKQKLETEFDGSVSLYIGSGRPDDATKQHYYYEQIVSYAKKHNYYFNRILPKSYFKFGIEFERKKYELGITLHHFGYDDSVMAIGAFLEYKGILPNEDTDTTIPLDIKPHVISIKDEVSSKKKNIRLHLEYILTVTIAQIASEI
;
A
#
# COMPACT_ATOMS: atom_id res chain seq x y z
N MET A 1 -33.02 19.67 -58.37
CA MET A 1 -32.51 18.31 -58.47
C MET A 1 -31.91 17.93 -57.13
N THR A 2 -32.67 17.22 -56.31
CA THR A 2 -32.17 16.61 -55.06
C THR A 2 -31.18 15.52 -55.48
N LEU A 3 -29.88 15.77 -55.32
CA LEU A 3 -28.90 14.70 -55.33
C LEU A 3 -29.32 13.71 -54.23
N HIS A 4 -29.76 12.51 -54.61
CA HIS A 4 -29.90 11.41 -53.67
C HIS A 4 -28.50 11.11 -53.13
N ARG A 5 -28.19 11.66 -51.96
CA ARG A 5 -26.98 11.33 -51.22
C ARG A 5 -27.15 9.90 -50.71
N LEU A 6 -26.27 9.00 -51.15
CA LEU A 6 -26.19 7.67 -50.56
C LEU A 6 -25.59 7.83 -49.16
N TRP A 7 -26.31 7.35 -48.15
CA TRP A 7 -25.81 7.29 -46.78
C TRP A 7 -24.94 6.05 -46.64
N ASP A 8 -23.68 6.24 -46.24
CA ASP A 8 -22.78 5.15 -45.90
C ASP A 8 -23.08 4.69 -44.48
N TYR A 9 -23.58 3.46 -44.36
CA TYR A 9 -23.96 2.91 -43.07
C TYR A 9 -22.75 2.71 -42.15
N ILE A 10 -22.94 2.90 -40.84
CA ILE A 10 -21.89 2.67 -39.86
C ILE A 10 -21.40 1.21 -39.90
N SER A 11 -20.10 1.05 -39.66
CA SER A 11 -19.44 -0.25 -39.58
C SER A 11 -18.25 -0.20 -38.62
N PHE A 12 -17.86 -1.37 -38.13
CA PHE A 12 -16.64 -1.55 -37.34
C PHE A 12 -15.53 -2.10 -38.24
N SER A 13 -14.56 -1.25 -38.60
CA SER A 13 -13.47 -1.62 -39.51
C SER A 13 -12.24 -2.17 -38.78
N ASP A 14 -11.35 -2.83 -39.52
CA ASP A 14 -10.08 -3.35 -38.97
C ASP A 14 -9.18 -2.24 -38.38
N ASN A 15 -9.31 -0.99 -38.85
CA ASN A 15 -8.57 0.15 -38.29
C ASN A 15 -8.90 0.37 -36.81
N TRP A 16 -10.14 0.11 -36.39
CA TRP A 16 -10.53 0.18 -34.99
C TRP A 16 -9.96 -0.99 -34.19
N LYS A 17 -10.08 -2.21 -34.74
CA LYS A 17 -9.58 -3.44 -34.10
C LYS A 17 -8.08 -3.42 -33.83
N ASN A 18 -7.32 -2.79 -34.71
CA ASN A 18 -5.86 -2.72 -34.66
C ASN A 18 -5.33 -1.49 -33.89
N CYS A 19 -6.19 -0.71 -33.24
CA CYS A 19 -5.74 0.41 -32.42
C CYS A 19 -4.93 -0.06 -31.22
N ASP A 20 -3.85 0.64 -30.93
CA ASP A 20 -3.03 0.43 -29.75
C ASP A 20 -3.75 0.91 -28.48
N THR A 21 -3.87 0.01 -27.51
CA THR A 21 -4.46 0.23 -26.18
C THR A 21 -3.45 0.13 -25.04
N SER A 22 -2.15 -0.03 -25.36
CA SER A 22 -1.05 -0.25 -24.41
C SER A 22 -1.05 0.71 -23.22
N LEU A 23 -1.33 2.00 -23.47
CA LEU A 23 -1.38 3.03 -22.43
C LEU A 23 -2.34 2.69 -21.27
N LEU A 24 -3.47 2.04 -21.57
CA LEU A 24 -4.41 1.57 -20.56
C LEU A 24 -4.07 0.17 -20.08
N ASP A 25 -3.65 -0.72 -20.98
CA ASP A 25 -3.34 -2.12 -20.66
C ASP A 25 -2.18 -2.24 -19.66
N GLU A 26 -1.23 -1.31 -19.67
CA GLU A 26 -0.11 -1.25 -18.72
C GLU A 26 -0.56 -1.01 -17.26
N ILE A 27 -1.57 -0.17 -17.06
CA ILE A 27 -2.02 0.26 -15.71
C ILE A 27 -3.25 -0.52 -15.22
N ALA A 28 -4.06 -1.07 -16.14
CA ALA A 28 -5.31 -1.76 -15.84
C ALA A 28 -5.17 -2.92 -14.81
N PRO A 29 -4.13 -3.78 -14.86
CA PRO A 29 -3.97 -4.83 -13.84
C PRO A 29 -3.83 -4.29 -12.42
N SER A 30 -3.09 -3.19 -12.25
CA SER A 30 -2.93 -2.52 -10.94
C SER A 30 -4.24 -1.90 -10.48
N TRP A 31 -5.01 -1.33 -11.41
CA TRP A 31 -6.35 -0.81 -11.14
C TRP A 31 -7.29 -1.90 -10.64
N PHE A 32 -7.40 -3.02 -11.36
CA PHE A 32 -8.32 -4.09 -10.98
C PHE A 32 -7.98 -4.68 -9.61
N ALA A 33 -6.70 -4.91 -9.33
CA ALA A 33 -6.25 -5.35 -8.01
C ALA A 33 -6.60 -4.32 -6.90
N ARG A 34 -6.40 -3.03 -7.16
CA ARG A 34 -6.75 -1.97 -6.20
C ARG A 34 -8.26 -1.86 -5.99
N ARG A 35 -9.04 -2.02 -7.05
CA ARG A 35 -10.49 -1.90 -7.05
C ARG A 35 -11.15 -2.95 -6.15
N GLU A 36 -10.66 -4.18 -6.16
CA GLU A 36 -11.13 -5.24 -5.25
C GLU A 36 -11.02 -4.82 -3.78
N VAL A 37 -9.97 -4.08 -3.42
CA VAL A 37 -9.79 -3.53 -2.07
C VAL A 37 -10.72 -2.35 -1.79
N LEU A 38 -10.87 -1.43 -2.75
CA LEU A 38 -11.70 -0.23 -2.58
C LEU A 38 -13.21 -0.52 -2.53
N GLN A 39 -13.68 -1.59 -3.17
CA GLN A 39 -15.09 -1.98 -3.16
C GLN A 39 -15.62 -2.43 -1.79
N ALA A 40 -14.74 -2.65 -0.80
CA ALA A 40 -15.10 -3.12 0.54
C ALA A 40 -15.58 -2.00 1.52
N ASN A 41 -16.38 -1.03 1.06
CA ASN A 41 -16.93 0.10 1.86
C ASN A 41 -15.93 1.24 2.21
N SER A 42 -15.11 1.69 1.25
CA SER A 42 -14.33 2.93 1.44
C SER A 42 -15.18 4.16 1.11
N LYS A 43 -15.43 5.01 2.11
CA LYS A 43 -16.14 6.29 1.95
C LYS A 43 -15.40 7.20 0.97
N GLU A 44 -14.08 7.11 0.95
CA GLU A 44 -13.20 7.88 0.08
C GLU A 44 -13.34 7.49 -1.39
N TYR A 45 -13.60 6.21 -1.68
CA TYR A 45 -13.88 5.74 -3.04
C TYR A 45 -15.24 6.22 -3.53
N GLU A 46 -16.26 6.15 -2.68
CA GLU A 46 -17.58 6.72 -3.00
C GLU A 46 -17.48 8.22 -3.28
N GLU A 47 -16.76 8.96 -2.44
CA GLU A 47 -16.53 10.39 -2.63
C GLU A 47 -15.74 10.68 -3.91
N PHE A 48 -14.73 9.88 -4.24
CA PHE A 48 -14.02 9.96 -5.51
C PHE A 48 -14.96 9.78 -6.72
N ILE A 49 -15.83 8.76 -6.68
CA ILE A 49 -16.84 8.55 -7.73
C ILE A 49 -17.79 9.75 -7.82
N ASN A 50 -18.28 10.27 -6.69
CA ASN A 50 -19.16 11.44 -6.67
C ASN A 50 -18.49 12.69 -7.25
N ARG A 51 -17.18 12.89 -7.01
CA ARG A 51 -16.40 13.96 -7.66
C ARG A 51 -16.31 13.76 -9.17
N LEU A 52 -16.07 12.54 -9.65
CA LEU A 52 -16.06 12.24 -11.08
C LEU A 52 -17.42 12.51 -11.75
N LYS A 53 -18.53 12.13 -11.10
CA LYS A 53 -19.89 12.40 -11.61
C LYS A 53 -20.17 13.89 -11.73
N ARG A 54 -19.83 14.67 -10.70
CA ARG A 54 -19.98 16.14 -10.70
C ARG A 54 -19.10 16.80 -11.75
N ARG A 55 -17.83 16.38 -11.87
CA ARG A 55 -16.91 16.87 -12.92
C ARG A 55 -17.46 16.57 -14.31
N HIS A 56 -17.97 15.36 -14.54
CA HIS A 56 -18.58 14.98 -15.81
C HIS A 56 -19.77 15.87 -16.17
N ALA A 57 -20.63 16.19 -15.20
CA ALA A 57 -21.79 17.07 -15.39
C ALA A 57 -21.41 18.51 -15.70
N ILE A 58 -20.45 19.08 -14.97
CA ILE A 58 -19.98 20.45 -15.21
C ILE A 58 -19.28 20.56 -16.57
N GLU A 59 -18.24 19.76 -16.79
CA GLU A 59 -17.40 19.89 -17.99
C GLU A 59 -18.18 19.58 -19.28
N THR A 60 -19.11 18.62 -19.24
CA THR A 60 -20.00 18.38 -20.38
C THR A 60 -20.83 19.62 -20.72
N GLY A 61 -21.43 20.30 -19.74
CA GLY A 61 -22.23 21.50 -20.01
C GLY A 61 -21.41 22.64 -20.63
N ILE A 62 -20.17 22.80 -20.19
CA ILE A 62 -19.23 23.80 -20.74
C ILE A 62 -18.79 23.44 -22.15
N VAL A 63 -18.43 22.18 -22.40
CA VAL A 63 -18.06 21.69 -23.75
C VAL A 63 -19.20 21.91 -24.75
N GLU A 64 -20.44 21.71 -24.32
CA GLU A 64 -21.64 21.96 -25.12
C GLU A 64 -22.11 23.42 -25.10
N ARG A 65 -21.32 24.34 -24.51
CA ARG A 65 -21.60 25.78 -24.45
C ARG A 65 -22.95 26.16 -23.82
N MET A 66 -23.45 25.33 -22.90
CA MET A 66 -24.70 25.58 -22.17
C MET A 66 -24.54 26.72 -21.14
N TYR A 67 -23.35 26.79 -20.55
CA TYR A 67 -22.95 27.77 -19.55
C TYR A 67 -21.42 27.78 -19.48
N ASP A 68 -20.88 28.81 -18.84
CA ASP A 68 -19.51 28.84 -18.35
C ASP A 68 -19.52 29.10 -16.84
N ILE A 69 -18.50 28.59 -16.15
CA ILE A 69 -18.33 28.74 -14.71
C ILE A 69 -16.86 29.03 -14.44
N ASP A 70 -16.59 29.98 -13.56
CA ASP A 70 -15.23 30.24 -13.06
C ASP A 70 -14.55 28.95 -12.57
N LYS A 71 -13.22 28.88 -12.73
CA LYS A 71 -12.44 27.69 -12.38
C LYS A 71 -12.46 27.39 -10.88
N GLY A 72 -12.38 28.41 -10.02
CA GLY A 72 -12.42 28.23 -8.57
C GLY A 72 -13.79 27.72 -8.11
N VAL A 73 -14.86 28.25 -8.69
CA VAL A 73 -16.23 27.79 -8.43
C VAL A 73 -16.45 26.38 -8.98
N THR A 74 -15.91 26.07 -10.16
CA THR A 74 -15.94 24.72 -10.74
C THR A 74 -15.38 23.68 -9.77
N GLU A 75 -14.15 23.87 -9.28
CA GLU A 75 -13.53 22.92 -8.35
C GLU A 75 -14.28 22.86 -7.01
N THR A 76 -14.84 23.98 -6.56
CA THR A 76 -15.70 24.00 -5.36
C THR A 76 -16.95 23.15 -5.55
N LEU A 77 -17.66 23.29 -6.67
CA LEU A 77 -18.86 22.49 -6.98
C LEU A 77 -18.53 21.00 -7.17
N ILE A 78 -17.35 20.68 -7.73
CA ILE A 78 -16.88 19.30 -7.87
C ILE A 78 -16.63 18.67 -6.50
N ASN A 79 -16.07 19.40 -5.53
CA ASN A 79 -15.71 18.85 -4.22
C ASN A 79 -16.87 18.88 -3.21
N GLU A 80 -17.61 19.99 -3.13
CA GLU A 80 -18.64 20.22 -2.12
C GLU A 80 -20.06 19.88 -2.61
N GLY A 81 -20.25 19.78 -3.92
CA GLY A 81 -21.54 19.46 -4.53
C GLY A 81 -22.25 20.69 -5.10
N PHE A 82 -23.41 20.45 -5.71
CA PHE A 82 -24.17 21.49 -6.40
C PHE A 82 -24.98 22.36 -5.43
N ILE A 83 -24.27 23.17 -4.65
CA ILE A 83 -24.85 24.05 -3.63
C ILE A 83 -24.95 25.48 -4.18
N SER A 84 -26.19 26.00 -4.29
CA SER A 84 -26.44 27.32 -4.89
C SER A 84 -25.80 28.50 -4.18
N SER A 85 -25.50 28.40 -2.89
CA SER A 85 -24.83 29.47 -2.13
C SER A 85 -23.34 29.61 -2.46
N LEU A 86 -22.73 28.61 -3.12
CA LEU A 86 -21.31 28.63 -3.50
C LEU A 86 -21.06 29.39 -4.82
N VAL A 87 -22.12 29.76 -5.54
CA VAL A 87 -22.03 30.53 -6.79
C VAL A 87 -22.49 31.95 -6.52
N SER A 88 -21.65 32.94 -6.78
CA SER A 88 -21.94 34.38 -6.65
C SER A 88 -22.35 35.01 -7.98
N HIS A 89 -22.64 36.32 -7.99
CA HIS A 89 -22.94 37.05 -9.22
C HIS A 89 -21.64 37.29 -10.01
N GLY A 90 -21.62 36.94 -11.29
CA GLY A 90 -20.44 37.04 -12.16
C GLY A 90 -19.64 35.75 -12.33
N ASP A 91 -19.88 34.74 -11.48
CA ASP A 91 -19.18 33.44 -11.53
C ASP A 91 -19.66 32.54 -12.69
N THR A 92 -20.79 32.89 -13.31
CA THR A 92 -21.37 32.18 -14.46
C THR A 92 -22.03 33.17 -15.41
N ASN A 93 -22.11 32.80 -16.69
CA ASN A 93 -22.72 33.60 -17.76
C ASN A 93 -24.24 33.41 -17.92
N VAL A 94 -24.86 32.53 -17.14
CA VAL A 94 -26.30 32.27 -17.16
C VAL A 94 -26.94 32.51 -15.79
N PRO A 95 -28.27 32.68 -15.68
CA PRO A 95 -28.93 32.74 -14.38
C PRO A 95 -28.64 31.49 -13.53
N LYS A 96 -28.42 31.66 -12.22
CA LYS A 96 -28.10 30.55 -11.32
C LYS A 96 -29.10 29.40 -11.42
N GLN A 97 -30.40 29.71 -11.48
CA GLN A 97 -31.44 28.68 -11.60
C GLN A 97 -31.25 27.84 -12.87
N THR A 98 -30.95 28.47 -14.00
CA THR A 98 -30.68 27.80 -15.27
C THR A 98 -29.45 26.91 -15.18
N LEU A 99 -28.36 27.40 -14.57
CA LEU A 99 -27.16 26.61 -14.31
C LEU A 99 -27.46 25.35 -13.50
N PHE A 100 -28.11 25.50 -12.34
CA PHE A 100 -28.39 24.36 -11.45
C PHE A 100 -29.37 23.35 -12.05
N ASN A 101 -30.35 23.82 -12.84
CA ASN A 101 -31.23 22.93 -13.58
C ASN A 101 -30.45 22.04 -14.56
N HIS A 102 -29.54 22.62 -15.35
CA HIS A 102 -28.72 21.85 -16.30
C HIS A 102 -27.69 20.94 -15.61
N LEU A 103 -27.09 21.41 -14.52
CA LEU A 103 -26.18 20.60 -13.71
C LEU A 103 -26.90 19.37 -13.14
N GLN A 104 -28.11 19.56 -12.57
CA GLN A 104 -28.89 18.47 -12.01
C GLN A 104 -29.38 17.49 -13.08
N ASP A 105 -29.86 17.99 -14.23
CA ASP A 105 -30.26 17.14 -15.36
C ASP A 105 -29.15 16.18 -15.79
N HIS A 106 -27.92 16.70 -15.89
CA HIS A 106 -26.79 15.88 -16.31
C HIS A 106 -26.28 14.98 -15.18
N LEU A 107 -26.28 15.43 -13.93
CA LEU A 107 -25.90 14.58 -12.80
C LEU A 107 -26.88 13.41 -12.63
N ASP A 108 -28.19 13.66 -12.72
CA ASP A 108 -29.22 12.61 -12.71
C ASP A 108 -28.99 11.61 -13.85
N ALA A 109 -28.59 12.09 -15.03
CA ALA A 109 -28.28 11.21 -16.16
C ALA A 109 -27.01 10.38 -15.94
N VAL A 110 -25.99 10.95 -15.29
CA VAL A 110 -24.81 10.18 -14.87
C VAL A 110 -25.19 9.15 -13.82
N ASP A 111 -25.99 9.50 -12.82
CA ASP A 111 -26.46 8.52 -11.82
C ASP A 111 -27.27 7.40 -12.48
N TYR A 112 -28.12 7.74 -13.44
CA TYR A 112 -28.88 6.75 -14.20
C TYR A 112 -28.00 5.75 -14.96
N ILE A 113 -26.86 6.18 -15.53
CA ILE A 113 -25.94 5.23 -16.17
C ILE A 113 -25.29 4.28 -15.15
N PHE A 114 -24.99 4.75 -13.93
CA PHE A 114 -24.45 3.91 -12.85
C PHE A 114 -25.48 2.88 -12.35
N ASP A 115 -26.74 3.29 -12.19
CA ASP A 115 -27.82 2.40 -11.78
C ASP A 115 -28.07 1.28 -12.80
N VAL A 116 -28.00 1.60 -14.09
CA VAL A 116 -28.12 0.64 -15.19
C VAL A 116 -26.99 -0.39 -15.18
N VAL A 117 -25.76 0.03 -14.86
CA VAL A 117 -24.65 -0.92 -14.67
C VAL A 117 -24.89 -1.80 -13.47
N LYS A 118 -25.28 -1.22 -12.33
CA LYS A 118 -25.54 -1.95 -11.09
C LYS A 118 -26.63 -3.02 -11.26
N GLU A 119 -27.65 -2.72 -12.04
CA GLU A 119 -28.75 -3.65 -12.35
C GLU A 119 -28.49 -4.54 -13.58
N ASN A 120 -27.31 -4.44 -14.19
CA ASN A 120 -26.91 -5.18 -15.38
C ASN A 120 -27.92 -5.12 -16.53
N ARG A 121 -28.55 -3.95 -16.76
CA ARG A 121 -29.54 -3.78 -17.83
C ARG A 121 -28.85 -3.65 -19.21
N PRO A 122 -29.44 -4.19 -20.30
CA PRO A 122 -28.87 -4.07 -21.65
C PRO A 122 -29.00 -2.64 -22.20
N LEU A 123 -28.11 -2.28 -23.13
CA LEU A 123 -28.24 -1.04 -23.90
C LEU A 123 -29.37 -1.19 -24.92
N THR A 124 -30.33 -0.27 -24.92
CA THR A 124 -31.49 -0.30 -25.83
C THR A 124 -31.75 1.08 -26.41
N LYS A 125 -32.45 1.16 -27.56
CA LYS A 125 -32.92 2.43 -28.13
C LYS A 125 -33.73 3.22 -27.11
N GLY A 126 -34.69 2.58 -26.44
CA GLY A 126 -35.55 3.22 -25.45
C GLY A 126 -34.75 3.85 -24.30
N TYR A 127 -33.68 3.19 -23.86
CA TYR A 127 -32.77 3.75 -22.87
C TYR A 127 -32.03 5.00 -23.36
N ILE A 128 -31.53 5.00 -24.60
CA ILE A 128 -30.87 6.17 -25.21
C ILE A 128 -31.85 7.35 -25.33
N LEU A 129 -33.10 7.08 -25.71
CA LEU A 129 -34.16 8.10 -25.76
C LEU A 129 -34.48 8.67 -24.36
N ALA A 130 -34.55 7.82 -23.34
CA ALA A 130 -34.77 8.24 -21.96
C ALA A 130 -33.61 9.11 -21.43
N LEU A 131 -32.36 8.74 -21.73
CA LEU A 131 -31.18 9.56 -21.40
C LEU A 131 -31.25 10.94 -22.08
N HIS A 132 -31.67 10.99 -23.34
CA HIS A 132 -31.86 12.25 -24.05
C HIS A 132 -32.92 13.13 -23.38
N GLN A 133 -34.05 12.56 -23.02
CA GLN A 133 -35.10 13.30 -22.31
C GLN A 133 -34.61 13.82 -20.94
N LEU A 134 -33.84 13.03 -20.20
CA LEU A 134 -33.33 13.40 -18.88
C LEU A 134 -32.30 14.55 -18.94
N THR A 135 -31.29 14.42 -19.81
CA THR A 135 -30.21 15.43 -19.97
C THR A 135 -30.68 16.75 -20.57
N THR A 136 -31.82 16.75 -21.27
CA THR A 136 -32.38 17.95 -21.91
C THR A 136 -33.66 18.45 -21.24
N ARG A 137 -34.00 17.91 -20.06
CA ARG A 137 -35.26 18.18 -19.35
C ARG A 137 -35.52 19.68 -19.17
N HIS A 138 -34.53 20.47 -18.79
CA HIS A 138 -34.65 21.93 -18.65
C HIS A 138 -34.10 22.74 -19.84
N GLN A 139 -33.71 22.10 -20.94
CA GLN A 139 -33.37 22.79 -22.18
C GLN A 139 -34.63 23.02 -23.01
N GLU A 140 -35.03 24.26 -23.23
CA GLU A 140 -36.26 24.58 -23.99
C GLU A 140 -36.01 24.61 -25.50
N PHE A 141 -34.88 25.15 -25.91
CA PHE A 141 -34.59 25.42 -27.31
C PHE A 141 -33.33 24.69 -27.79
N ALA A 142 -33.33 24.35 -29.07
CA ALA A 142 -32.15 23.99 -29.85
C ALA A 142 -31.77 25.15 -30.77
N GLU A 143 -30.50 25.16 -31.21
CA GLU A 143 -30.09 25.99 -32.33
C GLU A 143 -30.69 25.45 -33.63
N GLY A 144 -31.24 26.32 -34.46
CA GLY A 144 -31.84 25.99 -35.74
C GLY A 144 -31.61 27.10 -36.76
N ARG A 145 -32.14 26.89 -37.97
CA ARG A 145 -32.15 27.92 -39.02
C ARG A 145 -33.58 28.27 -39.42
N ASP A 146 -33.83 29.56 -39.65
CA ASP A 146 -35.09 30.02 -40.22
C ASP A 146 -35.17 29.69 -41.73
N GLN A 147 -36.30 30.04 -42.37
CA GLN A 147 -36.51 29.84 -43.81
C GLN A 147 -35.53 30.62 -44.71
N PHE A 148 -34.80 31.58 -44.15
CA PHE A 148 -33.80 32.39 -44.83
C PHE A 148 -32.36 31.92 -44.52
N GLY A 149 -32.20 30.87 -43.72
CA GLY A 149 -30.90 30.31 -43.33
C GLY A 149 -30.23 31.01 -42.15
N ASN A 150 -30.90 31.96 -41.49
CA ASN A 150 -30.34 32.65 -40.32
C ASN A 150 -30.48 31.79 -39.06
N ASN A 151 -29.52 31.89 -38.15
CA ASN A 151 -29.58 31.19 -36.86
C ASN A 151 -30.79 31.68 -36.05
N THR A 152 -31.59 30.73 -35.55
CA THR A 152 -32.77 30.97 -34.73
C THR A 152 -32.87 29.91 -33.63
N LYS A 153 -33.75 30.16 -32.65
CA LYS A 153 -34.08 29.18 -31.60
C LYS A 153 -35.34 28.43 -32.00
N ILE A 154 -35.26 27.11 -32.04
CA ILE A 154 -36.41 26.23 -32.30
C ILE A 154 -36.69 25.39 -31.06
N LEU A 155 -37.96 25.04 -30.83
CA LEU A 155 -38.33 24.19 -29.70
C LEU A 155 -37.60 22.85 -29.79
N LEU A 156 -36.99 22.41 -28.69
CA LEU A 156 -36.28 21.15 -28.62
C LEU A 156 -37.24 19.97 -28.51
N ILE A 157 -37.11 19.01 -29.42
CA ILE A 157 -37.79 17.71 -29.37
C ILE A 157 -37.00 16.81 -28.41
N LYS A 158 -37.60 16.48 -27.26
CA LYS A 158 -36.97 15.66 -26.22
C LYS A 158 -37.34 14.18 -26.37
N GLY A 159 -36.37 13.30 -26.10
CA GLY A 159 -36.59 11.84 -26.10
C GLY A 159 -37.03 11.22 -27.42
N ARG A 160 -36.84 11.91 -28.56
CA ARG A 160 -37.15 11.38 -29.90
C ARG A 160 -36.05 11.74 -30.88
N PHE A 161 -35.85 10.92 -31.90
CA PHE A 161 -34.91 11.19 -32.98
C PHE A 161 -35.31 12.42 -33.79
N LYS A 162 -34.33 13.01 -34.48
CA LYS A 162 -34.53 14.19 -35.32
C LYS A 162 -35.51 13.89 -36.46
N GLU A 163 -36.39 14.84 -36.72
CA GLU A 163 -37.35 14.79 -37.84
C GLU A 163 -36.86 15.59 -39.06
N ARG A 164 -35.74 16.30 -38.91
CA ARG A 164 -35.12 17.17 -39.92
C ARG A 164 -33.60 17.05 -39.86
N GLU A 165 -32.95 17.44 -40.94
CA GLU A 165 -31.49 17.54 -41.03
C GLU A 165 -30.92 18.51 -39.97
N ASN A 166 -29.80 18.14 -39.37
CA ASN A 166 -29.09 18.90 -38.32
C ASN A 166 -27.60 19.07 -38.66
N ASN A 167 -27.29 19.17 -39.95
CA ASN A 167 -25.94 19.25 -40.49
C ASN A 167 -25.31 20.63 -40.20
N PRO A 168 -24.25 20.71 -39.39
CA PRO A 168 -23.61 21.98 -39.08
C PRO A 168 -22.76 22.47 -40.24
N THR A 169 -22.66 23.79 -40.38
CA THR A 169 -21.73 24.45 -41.31
C THR A 169 -20.56 25.01 -40.52
N ARG A 170 -19.33 24.63 -40.90
CA ARG A 170 -18.08 25.15 -40.35
C ARG A 170 -17.86 26.60 -40.77
N GLU A 171 -16.92 27.27 -40.09
CA GLU A 171 -16.52 28.66 -40.38
C GLU A 171 -15.94 28.82 -41.80
N ASP A 172 -15.35 27.77 -42.36
CA ASP A 172 -14.84 27.71 -43.74
C ASP A 172 -15.95 27.49 -44.79
N GLY A 173 -17.21 27.42 -44.38
CA GLY A 173 -18.37 27.20 -45.25
C GLY A 173 -18.64 25.73 -45.58
N THR A 174 -17.80 24.79 -45.13
CA THR A 174 -18.03 23.36 -45.35
C THR A 174 -19.16 22.86 -44.47
N THR A 175 -20.08 22.07 -45.03
CA THR A 175 -21.17 21.45 -44.25
C THR A 175 -20.78 20.02 -43.89
N ILE A 176 -20.78 19.70 -42.60
CA ILE A 176 -20.59 18.34 -42.11
C ILE A 176 -21.94 17.64 -42.23
N LEU A 177 -21.95 16.49 -42.89
CA LEU A 177 -23.18 15.83 -43.26
C LEU A 177 -23.39 14.55 -42.43
N TYR A 178 -24.33 14.59 -41.50
CA TYR A 178 -24.74 13.46 -40.65
C TYR A 178 -25.78 12.55 -41.32
N CYS A 179 -26.28 11.56 -40.59
CA CYS A 179 -27.28 10.60 -41.04
C CYS A 179 -28.61 11.29 -41.37
N PRO A 180 -29.20 11.07 -42.55
CA PRO A 180 -30.54 11.58 -42.86
C PRO A 180 -31.58 11.06 -41.87
N PRO A 181 -32.59 11.87 -41.47
CA PRO A 181 -33.62 11.48 -40.51
C PRO A 181 -34.28 10.12 -40.79
N GLU A 182 -34.46 9.78 -42.05
CA GLU A 182 -35.12 8.55 -42.50
C GLU A 182 -34.29 7.28 -42.21
N HIS A 183 -32.98 7.43 -42.00
CA HIS A 183 -32.04 6.33 -41.72
C HIS A 183 -31.64 6.24 -40.24
N VAL A 184 -31.89 7.28 -39.45
CA VAL A 184 -31.43 7.36 -38.05
C VAL A 184 -31.88 6.16 -37.23
N GLU A 185 -33.16 5.76 -37.31
CA GLU A 185 -33.66 4.67 -36.49
C GLU A 185 -32.98 3.33 -36.82
N ALA A 186 -32.84 3.01 -38.11
CA ALA A 186 -32.16 1.79 -38.56
C ALA A 186 -30.66 1.79 -38.20
N GLU A 187 -30.01 2.95 -38.26
CA GLU A 187 -28.60 3.08 -37.88
C GLU A 187 -28.38 2.97 -36.37
N MET A 188 -29.34 3.44 -35.56
CA MET A 188 -29.31 3.25 -34.11
C MET A 188 -29.53 1.78 -33.73
N ASP A 189 -30.39 1.04 -34.45
CA ASP A 189 -30.52 -0.41 -34.29
C ASP A 189 -29.19 -1.11 -34.64
N ARG A 190 -28.62 -0.78 -35.80
CA ARG A 190 -27.32 -1.30 -36.24
C ARG A 190 -26.20 -1.01 -35.23
N LEU A 191 -26.16 0.19 -34.66
CA LEU A 191 -25.16 0.58 -33.66
C LEU A 191 -25.22 -0.32 -32.42
N ILE A 192 -26.43 -0.64 -31.96
CA ILE A 192 -26.64 -1.54 -30.81
C ILE A 192 -26.29 -2.98 -31.17
N GLU A 193 -26.65 -3.45 -32.37
CA GLU A 193 -26.29 -4.78 -32.86
C GLU A 193 -24.78 -4.99 -32.93
N ILE A 194 -24.05 -4.03 -33.53
CA ILE A 194 -22.58 -4.08 -33.59
C ILE A 194 -21.99 -4.02 -32.18
N TYR A 195 -22.50 -3.16 -31.29
CA TYR A 195 -22.05 -3.13 -29.90
C TYR A 195 -22.18 -4.49 -29.19
N ASN A 196 -23.32 -5.16 -29.37
CA ASN A 196 -23.56 -6.48 -28.77
C ASN A 196 -22.60 -7.53 -29.37
N ASP A 197 -22.42 -7.57 -30.69
CA ASP A 197 -21.49 -8.47 -31.37
C ASP A 197 -20.03 -8.26 -30.92
N LEU A 198 -19.57 -7.01 -30.80
CA LEU A 198 -18.23 -6.70 -30.32
C LEU A 198 -18.02 -7.12 -28.85
N THR A 199 -19.06 -6.98 -28.03
CA THR A 199 -19.05 -7.42 -26.62
C THR A 199 -18.96 -8.94 -26.54
N GLU A 200 -19.76 -9.67 -27.32
CA GLU A 200 -19.71 -11.15 -27.39
C GLU A 200 -18.34 -11.66 -27.88
N LYS A 201 -17.71 -10.94 -28.81
CA LYS A 201 -16.36 -11.23 -29.32
C LYS A 201 -15.23 -10.81 -28.37
N ASN A 202 -15.53 -10.28 -27.19
CA ASN A 202 -14.56 -9.79 -26.20
C ASN A 202 -13.55 -8.77 -26.79
N VAL A 203 -14.03 -7.88 -27.67
CA VAL A 203 -13.20 -6.75 -28.14
C VAL A 203 -12.88 -5.83 -26.96
N ASN A 204 -11.68 -5.22 -26.96
CA ASN A 204 -11.23 -4.36 -25.85
C ASN A 204 -12.30 -3.29 -25.54
N PRO A 205 -12.78 -3.19 -24.27
CA PRO A 205 -13.83 -2.25 -23.89
C PRO A 205 -13.52 -0.78 -24.20
N LEU A 206 -12.24 -0.40 -24.18
CA LEU A 206 -11.80 0.93 -24.57
C LEU A 206 -12.12 1.19 -26.05
N ILE A 207 -11.78 0.24 -26.93
CA ILE A 207 -12.05 0.33 -28.37
C ILE A 207 -13.56 0.39 -28.63
N ILE A 208 -14.35 -0.46 -27.95
CA ILE A 208 -15.82 -0.45 -28.09
C ILE A 208 -16.40 0.90 -27.69
N ALA A 209 -15.98 1.44 -26.54
CA ALA A 209 -16.47 2.73 -26.05
C ALA A 209 -16.05 3.90 -26.95
N THR A 210 -14.85 3.87 -27.51
CA THR A 210 -14.38 4.90 -28.44
C THR A 210 -15.09 4.80 -29.80
N TRP A 211 -15.28 3.60 -30.33
CA TRP A 211 -15.99 3.38 -31.58
C TRP A 211 -17.46 3.79 -31.46
N ILE A 212 -18.17 3.36 -30.40
CA ILE A 212 -19.58 3.73 -30.23
C ILE A 212 -19.73 5.25 -30.15
N HIS A 213 -18.76 5.90 -29.49
CA HIS A 213 -18.75 7.35 -29.39
C HIS A 213 -18.64 7.98 -30.77
N HIS A 214 -17.67 7.56 -31.59
CA HIS A 214 -17.50 8.07 -32.95
C HIS A 214 -18.69 7.77 -33.87
N ALA A 215 -19.18 6.52 -33.87
CA ALA A 215 -20.30 6.09 -34.69
C ALA A 215 -21.58 6.88 -34.35
N PHE A 216 -21.86 7.09 -33.06
CA PHE A 216 -23.00 7.88 -32.61
C PHE A 216 -22.87 9.35 -33.02
N THR A 217 -21.67 9.96 -32.94
CA THR A 217 -21.47 11.34 -33.41
C THR A 217 -21.69 11.48 -34.92
N THR A 218 -21.41 10.43 -35.70
CA THR A 218 -21.65 10.36 -37.14
C THR A 218 -23.14 10.22 -37.48
N ILE A 219 -23.88 9.39 -36.72
CA ILE A 219 -25.34 9.28 -36.86
C ILE A 219 -26.02 10.60 -36.48
N HIS A 220 -25.59 11.20 -35.36
CA HIS A 220 -26.12 12.44 -34.82
C HIS A 220 -27.66 12.41 -34.69
N PRO A 221 -28.22 11.46 -33.92
CA PRO A 221 -29.62 11.05 -34.00
C PRO A 221 -30.62 12.06 -33.44
N PHE A 222 -30.20 12.97 -32.58
CA PHE A 222 -31.08 13.95 -31.93
C PHE A 222 -30.99 15.32 -32.57
N GLN A 223 -32.04 16.13 -32.42
CA GLN A 223 -32.03 17.53 -32.89
C GLN A 223 -30.91 18.35 -32.24
N ASP A 224 -30.66 18.12 -30.95
CA ASP A 224 -29.58 18.72 -30.17
C ASP A 224 -29.21 17.77 -29.00
N GLY A 225 -28.15 18.05 -28.25
CA GLY A 225 -27.74 17.26 -27.08
C GLY A 225 -26.96 15.98 -27.40
N ASN A 226 -26.63 15.74 -28.67
CA ASN A 226 -25.89 14.55 -29.10
C ASN A 226 -24.55 14.39 -28.37
N GLY A 227 -23.82 15.49 -28.17
CA GLY A 227 -22.55 15.48 -27.44
C GLY A 227 -22.70 15.02 -25.98
N LYS A 228 -23.79 15.41 -25.30
CA LYS A 228 -24.09 14.97 -23.92
C LYS A 228 -24.35 13.47 -23.88
N ILE A 229 -25.16 12.97 -24.81
CA ILE A 229 -25.58 11.56 -24.85
C ILE A 229 -24.45 10.64 -25.23
N VAL A 230 -23.66 11.02 -26.24
CA VAL A 230 -22.60 10.15 -26.71
C VAL A 230 -21.52 9.92 -25.65
N ARG A 231 -21.19 10.93 -24.85
CA ARG A 231 -20.28 10.80 -23.70
C ARG A 231 -20.86 9.92 -22.59
N LEU A 232 -22.17 10.02 -22.33
CA LEU A 232 -22.86 9.14 -21.37
C LEU A 232 -22.91 7.68 -21.85
N VAL A 233 -23.21 7.44 -23.12
CA VAL A 233 -23.25 6.08 -23.70
C VAL A 233 -21.86 5.45 -23.71
N ALA A 234 -20.81 6.19 -24.08
CA ALA A 234 -19.44 5.69 -24.00
C ALA A 234 -19.01 5.44 -22.54
N SER A 235 -19.39 6.32 -21.61
CA SER A 235 -19.15 6.14 -20.19
C SER A 235 -19.84 4.90 -19.63
N LEU A 236 -21.07 4.62 -20.04
CA LEU A 236 -21.80 3.41 -19.64
C LEU A 236 -21.01 2.14 -19.97
N ILE A 237 -20.45 2.05 -21.17
CA ILE A 237 -19.67 0.88 -21.61
C ILE A 237 -18.42 0.71 -20.75
N LEU A 238 -17.72 1.79 -20.44
CA LEU A 238 -16.52 1.74 -19.60
C LEU A 238 -16.87 1.37 -18.16
N ILE A 239 -17.92 1.94 -17.58
CA ILE A 239 -18.38 1.62 -16.22
C ILE A 239 -18.82 0.15 -16.13
N LYS A 240 -19.53 -0.37 -17.15
CA LYS A 240 -19.87 -1.81 -17.25
C LYS A 240 -18.63 -2.71 -17.22
N ASN A 241 -17.53 -2.23 -17.77
CA ASN A 241 -16.24 -2.91 -17.78
C ASN A 241 -15.30 -2.45 -16.65
N ASN A 242 -15.88 -1.93 -15.55
CA ASN A 242 -15.17 -1.60 -14.31
C ASN A 242 -14.14 -0.46 -14.44
N PHE A 243 -14.29 0.39 -15.45
CA PHE A 243 -13.55 1.63 -15.66
C PHE A 243 -14.38 2.86 -15.23
N PHE A 244 -13.88 4.06 -15.54
CA PHE A 244 -14.47 5.33 -15.12
C PHE A 244 -15.24 6.04 -16.24
N PRO A 245 -16.17 6.98 -15.92
CA PRO A 245 -16.83 7.80 -16.94
C PRO A 245 -15.83 8.68 -17.73
N ILE A 246 -16.14 8.94 -19.00
CA ILE A 246 -15.33 9.75 -19.90
C ILE A 246 -15.68 11.22 -19.72
N THR A 247 -14.80 11.96 -19.05
CA THR A 247 -14.94 13.41 -18.89
C THR A 247 -13.94 14.13 -19.80
N VAL A 248 -14.48 14.86 -20.78
CA VAL A 248 -13.73 15.75 -21.66
C VAL A 248 -13.58 17.10 -20.95
N LEU A 249 -12.35 17.49 -20.64
CA LEU A 249 -12.09 18.78 -19.98
C LEU A 249 -12.17 19.92 -21.00
N ARG A 250 -12.70 21.08 -20.59
CA ARG A 250 -12.88 22.25 -21.47
C ARG A 250 -11.58 22.69 -22.16
N GLU A 251 -10.42 22.56 -21.52
CA GLU A 251 -9.12 22.89 -22.11
C GLU A 251 -8.70 21.90 -23.20
N GLU A 252 -9.16 20.65 -23.11
CA GLU A 252 -8.82 19.57 -24.04
C GLU A 252 -9.79 19.51 -25.22
N ALA A 253 -10.99 20.07 -25.05
CA ALA A 253 -12.11 19.93 -25.98
C ALA A 253 -11.72 20.25 -27.42
N LYS A 254 -11.15 21.43 -27.68
CA LYS A 254 -10.79 21.85 -29.06
C LYS A 254 -9.55 21.12 -29.60
N ILE A 255 -8.49 21.02 -28.80
CA ILE A 255 -7.16 20.63 -29.29
C ILE A 255 -7.01 19.12 -29.32
N LYS A 256 -7.47 18.41 -28.30
CA LYS A 256 -7.31 16.95 -28.23
C LYS A 256 -8.54 16.23 -28.75
N TYR A 257 -9.71 16.56 -28.22
CA TYR A 257 -10.92 15.78 -28.46
C TYR A 257 -11.50 15.98 -29.87
N ILE A 258 -11.74 17.23 -30.30
CA ILE A 258 -12.28 17.50 -31.65
C ILE A 258 -11.28 17.08 -32.74
N GLN A 259 -9.98 17.38 -32.60
CA GLN A 259 -8.98 16.94 -33.57
C GLN A 259 -8.90 15.41 -33.68
N ALA A 260 -9.03 14.69 -32.55
CA ALA A 260 -9.06 13.23 -32.58
C ALA A 260 -10.32 12.67 -33.26
N LEU A 261 -11.48 13.32 -33.10
CA LEU A 261 -12.70 12.98 -33.83
C LEU A 261 -12.53 13.21 -35.35
N GLU A 262 -11.96 14.35 -35.75
CA GLU A 262 -11.74 14.66 -37.17
C GLU A 262 -10.76 13.70 -37.85
N GLU A 263 -9.81 13.14 -37.11
CA GLU A 263 -8.89 12.13 -37.61
C GLU A 263 -9.57 10.75 -37.68
N ALA A 264 -10.46 10.44 -36.73
CA ALA A 264 -11.32 9.26 -36.80
C ALA A 264 -12.30 9.32 -37.98
N ASP A 265 -12.84 10.51 -38.32
CA ASP A 265 -13.69 10.74 -39.50
C ASP A 265 -12.95 10.40 -40.81
N LYS A 266 -11.62 10.56 -40.85
CA LYS A 266 -10.76 10.18 -41.98
C LYS A 266 -10.39 8.68 -41.98
N GLY A 267 -10.93 7.90 -41.05
CA GLY A 267 -10.62 6.48 -40.89
C GLY A 267 -9.34 6.20 -40.08
N HIS A 268 -8.82 7.17 -39.33
CA HIS A 268 -7.63 7.05 -38.48
C HIS A 268 -7.96 7.18 -36.98
N PRO A 269 -8.60 6.18 -36.37
CA PRO A 269 -9.17 6.28 -35.02
C PRO A 269 -8.16 6.32 -33.86
N GLN A 270 -6.88 6.02 -34.12
CA GLN A 270 -5.86 5.84 -33.08
C GLN A 270 -5.80 7.03 -32.10
N LYS A 271 -5.83 8.27 -32.58
CA LYS A 271 -5.76 9.47 -31.71
C LYS A 271 -6.93 9.53 -30.73
N LEU A 272 -8.12 9.10 -31.15
CA LEU A 272 -9.31 9.10 -30.29
C LEU A 272 -9.23 8.00 -29.24
N VAL A 273 -8.74 6.81 -29.62
CA VAL A 273 -8.48 5.70 -28.67
C VAL A 273 -7.42 6.12 -27.64
N THR A 274 -6.32 6.72 -28.08
CA THR A 274 -5.28 7.25 -27.20
C THR A 274 -5.84 8.31 -26.25
N TYR A 275 -6.69 9.23 -26.74
CA TYR A 275 -7.32 10.23 -25.88
C TYR A 275 -8.20 9.56 -24.80
N PHE A 276 -9.05 8.60 -25.16
CA PHE A 276 -9.85 7.86 -24.17
C PHE A 276 -8.97 7.11 -23.16
N ALA A 277 -7.85 6.52 -23.60
CA ALA A 277 -6.89 5.88 -22.72
C ALA A 277 -6.24 6.87 -21.74
N GLU A 278 -5.88 8.09 -22.19
CA GLU A 278 -5.37 9.16 -21.32
C GLU A 278 -6.39 9.52 -20.23
N ILE A 279 -7.68 9.61 -20.59
CA ILE A 279 -8.76 9.88 -19.63
C ILE A 279 -8.87 8.77 -18.59
N GLN A 280 -8.82 7.51 -19.01
CA GLN A 280 -8.87 6.39 -18.07
C GLN A 280 -7.63 6.33 -17.19
N LYS A 281 -6.45 6.54 -17.77
CA LYS A 281 -5.18 6.55 -17.06
C LYS A 281 -5.16 7.59 -15.94
N ARG A 282 -5.54 8.85 -16.20
CA ARG A 282 -5.61 9.87 -15.14
C ARG A 282 -6.54 9.49 -13.99
N ASN A 283 -7.72 8.95 -14.32
CA ASN A 283 -8.71 8.55 -13.32
C ASN A 283 -8.22 7.34 -12.51
N ILE A 284 -7.55 6.39 -13.15
CA ILE A 284 -6.91 5.24 -12.49
C ILE A 284 -5.78 5.71 -11.57
N GLU A 285 -4.90 6.59 -12.05
CA GLU A 285 -3.80 7.13 -11.24
C GLU A 285 -4.34 7.83 -9.99
N GLU A 286 -5.40 8.63 -10.09
CA GLU A 286 -6.07 9.22 -8.94
C GLU A 286 -6.66 8.14 -8.00
N ALA A 287 -7.35 7.15 -8.56
CA ALA A 287 -7.98 6.08 -7.78
C ALA A 287 -6.97 5.19 -7.04
N LEU A 288 -5.80 4.94 -7.64
CA LEU A 288 -4.69 4.21 -7.01
C LEU A 288 -4.16 4.93 -5.76
N ASN A 289 -4.27 6.27 -5.73
CA ASN A 289 -3.80 7.11 -4.64
C ASN A 289 -4.86 7.40 -3.55
N ILE A 290 -6.06 6.80 -3.66
CA ILE A 290 -7.08 6.91 -2.61
C ILE A 290 -6.55 6.25 -1.33
N LYS A 291 -6.39 7.06 -0.27
CA LYS A 291 -6.01 6.57 1.05
C LYS A 291 -7.12 5.67 1.59
N GLU A 292 -6.75 4.47 2.03
CA GLU A 292 -7.63 3.67 2.87
C GLU A 292 -7.76 4.37 4.22
N VAL A 293 -8.79 5.19 4.37
CA VAL A 293 -9.33 5.43 5.71
C VAL A 293 -10.21 4.24 5.97
N SER A 294 -9.61 3.16 6.50
CA SER A 294 -10.42 2.05 6.95
C SER A 294 -11.45 2.60 7.92
N ASN A 295 -12.71 2.18 7.77
CA ASN A 295 -13.75 2.29 8.79
C ASN A 295 -13.38 1.46 10.04
N THR A 296 -12.10 1.33 10.39
CA THR A 296 -11.69 0.75 11.66
C THR A 296 -12.04 1.74 12.75
N SER A 297 -12.88 1.31 13.67
CA SER A 297 -13.14 2.02 14.91
C SER A 297 -11.81 2.44 15.56
N LEU A 298 -11.80 3.55 16.30
CA LEU A 298 -10.63 3.95 17.09
C LEU A 298 -10.08 2.78 17.93
N SER A 299 -10.96 1.90 18.41
CA SER A 299 -10.61 0.65 19.11
C SER A 299 -9.78 -0.33 18.26
N GLU A 300 -10.11 -0.52 16.98
CA GLU A 300 -9.36 -1.45 16.11
C GLU A 300 -8.01 -0.86 15.71
N VAL A 301 -7.96 0.44 15.37
CA VAL A 301 -6.69 1.12 15.10
C VAL A 301 -5.80 1.12 16.35
N THR A 302 -6.38 1.36 17.52
CA THR A 302 -5.66 1.28 18.81
C THR A 302 -5.17 -0.14 19.08
N ASN A 303 -5.95 -1.17 18.76
CA ASN A 303 -5.54 -2.56 18.92
C ASN A 303 -4.39 -2.93 17.96
N ILE A 304 -4.47 -2.55 16.68
CA ILE A 304 -3.39 -2.76 15.71
C ILE A 304 -2.13 -2.02 16.14
N PHE A 305 -2.26 -0.77 16.58
CA PHE A 305 -1.16 0.03 17.09
C PHE A 305 -0.52 -0.59 18.34
N LYS A 306 -1.35 -1.03 19.30
CA LYS A 306 -0.91 -1.75 20.51
C LYS A 306 -0.17 -3.04 20.15
N GLN A 307 -0.69 -3.83 19.21
CA GLN A 307 -0.03 -5.06 18.76
C GLN A 307 1.31 -4.77 18.07
N LYS A 308 1.38 -3.75 17.22
CA LYS A 308 2.66 -3.33 16.59
C LYS A 308 3.68 -2.87 17.61
N ILE A 309 3.28 -2.11 18.64
CA ILE A 309 4.17 -1.72 19.74
C ILE A 309 4.65 -2.93 20.52
N LEU A 310 3.75 -3.84 20.92
CA LEU A 310 4.09 -5.03 21.68
C LEU A 310 5.07 -5.93 20.90
N ARG A 311 4.82 -6.14 19.61
CA ARG A 311 5.72 -6.90 18.74
C ARG A 311 7.11 -6.26 18.67
N LYS A 312 7.18 -4.93 18.48
CA LYS A 312 8.46 -4.22 18.43
C LYS A 312 9.21 -4.25 19.77
N GLN A 313 8.50 -4.23 20.90
CA GLN A 313 9.09 -4.41 22.23
C GLN A 313 9.62 -5.84 22.42
N GLN A 314 8.87 -6.86 22.00
CA GLN A 314 9.29 -8.26 22.06
C GLN A 314 10.52 -8.52 21.19
N GLU A 315 10.55 -8.01 19.96
CA GLU A 315 11.71 -8.12 19.05
C GLU A 315 12.96 -7.50 19.70
N LYS A 316 12.83 -6.32 20.31
CA LYS A 316 13.92 -5.65 21.02
C LYS A 316 14.40 -6.42 22.25
N GLN A 317 13.48 -6.99 23.02
CA GLN A 317 13.80 -7.80 24.21
C GLN A 317 14.53 -9.09 23.82
N GLN A 318 14.05 -9.81 22.80
CA GLN A 318 14.72 -11.01 22.30
C GLN A 318 16.12 -10.72 21.76
N GLN A 319 16.30 -9.60 21.05
CA GLN A 319 17.61 -9.18 20.59
C GLN A 319 18.55 -8.87 21.75
N TYR A 320 18.05 -8.22 22.81
CA TYR A 320 18.83 -7.92 24.00
C TYR A 320 19.26 -9.19 24.74
N GLU A 321 18.36 -10.14 24.96
CA GLU A 321 18.66 -11.44 25.60
C GLU A 321 19.69 -12.26 24.79
N ARG A 322 19.60 -12.24 23.45
CA ARG A 322 20.60 -12.88 22.58
C ARG A 322 22.00 -12.29 22.77
N ILE A 323 22.12 -10.96 22.77
CA ILE A 323 23.40 -10.27 22.98
C ILE A 323 23.99 -10.62 24.35
N LEU A 324 23.18 -10.64 25.41
CA LEU A 324 23.65 -11.01 26.74
C LEU A 324 24.12 -12.47 26.79
N ALA A 325 23.38 -13.40 26.18
CA ALA A 325 23.76 -14.82 26.11
C ALA A 325 25.09 -15.02 25.36
N GLU A 326 25.26 -14.35 24.22
CA GLU A 326 26.50 -14.36 23.45
C GLU A 326 27.67 -13.80 24.27
N ASN A 327 27.46 -12.67 24.97
CA ASN A 327 28.51 -12.05 25.79
C ASN A 327 28.87 -12.92 27.01
N ARG A 328 27.90 -13.59 27.66
CA ARG A 328 28.16 -14.58 28.73
C ARG A 328 29.07 -15.69 28.21
N LEU A 329 28.80 -16.19 26.99
CA LEU A 329 29.59 -17.23 26.38
C LEU A 329 31.00 -16.75 25.98
N GLN A 330 31.13 -15.51 25.50
CA GLN A 330 32.45 -14.93 25.21
C GLN A 330 33.32 -14.79 26.46
N VAL A 331 32.74 -14.34 27.58
CA VAL A 331 33.45 -14.28 28.88
C VAL A 331 33.88 -15.68 29.31
N PHE A 332 32.97 -16.66 29.24
CA PHE A 332 33.28 -18.05 29.56
C PHE A 332 34.43 -18.58 28.70
N ASN A 333 34.35 -18.45 27.37
CA ASN A 333 35.37 -18.94 26.45
C ASN A 333 36.73 -18.28 26.72
N PHE A 334 36.74 -16.98 27.02
CA PHE A 334 37.97 -16.27 27.38
C PHE A 334 38.59 -16.82 28.67
N CYS A 335 37.79 -17.02 29.72
CA CYS A 335 38.26 -17.62 30.97
C CYS A 335 38.77 -19.04 30.73
N SER A 336 38.05 -19.85 29.96
CA SER A 336 38.43 -21.22 29.61
C SER A 336 39.78 -21.26 28.89
N GLN A 337 39.97 -20.40 27.90
CA GLN A 337 41.23 -20.31 27.16
C GLN A 337 42.37 -19.95 28.10
N PHE A 338 42.20 -18.89 28.90
CA PHE A 338 43.21 -18.44 29.85
C PHE A 338 43.59 -19.53 30.87
N LEU A 339 42.61 -20.24 31.44
CA LEU A 339 42.87 -21.30 32.42
C LEU A 339 43.61 -22.49 31.79
N ASN A 340 43.30 -22.85 30.54
CA ASN A 340 44.04 -23.91 29.83
C ASN A 340 45.48 -23.50 29.52
N GLU A 341 45.71 -22.26 29.06
CA GLU A 341 47.05 -21.72 28.84
C GLU A 341 47.87 -21.73 30.14
N TYR A 342 47.26 -21.32 31.26
CA TYR A 342 47.91 -21.31 32.56
C TYR A 342 48.20 -22.72 33.08
N LYS A 343 47.26 -23.66 32.90
CA LYS A 343 47.47 -25.08 33.21
C LYS A 343 48.70 -25.62 32.49
N GLN A 344 48.79 -25.41 31.17
CA GLN A 344 49.94 -25.87 30.38
C GLN A 344 51.25 -25.27 30.87
N LYS A 345 51.26 -23.99 31.23
CA LYS A 345 52.44 -23.33 31.80
C LYS A 345 52.87 -24.01 33.11
N LEU A 346 51.94 -24.26 34.02
CA LEU A 346 52.25 -24.96 35.28
C LEU A 346 52.74 -26.39 35.05
N GLU A 347 52.13 -27.14 34.12
CA GLU A 347 52.57 -28.50 33.77
C GLU A 347 54.01 -28.54 33.26
N THR A 348 54.52 -27.46 32.64
CA THR A 348 55.93 -27.36 32.25
C THR A 348 56.88 -26.97 33.38
N GLU A 349 56.37 -26.34 34.44
CA GLU A 349 57.17 -25.92 35.59
C GLU A 349 57.27 -27.02 36.68
N PHE A 350 56.30 -27.93 36.74
CA PHE A 350 56.30 -29.06 37.67
C PHE A 350 56.89 -30.33 37.02
N ASP A 351 57.87 -30.97 37.68
CA ASP A 351 58.55 -32.21 37.23
C ASP A 351 57.66 -33.47 37.33
N GLY A 352 56.36 -33.36 37.02
CA GLY A 352 55.39 -34.46 37.08
C GLY A 352 54.93 -34.85 38.50
N SER A 353 55.33 -34.10 39.52
CA SER A 353 54.92 -34.30 40.93
C SER A 353 53.48 -33.85 41.23
N VAL A 354 52.87 -33.09 40.32
CA VAL A 354 51.53 -32.50 40.46
C VAL A 354 50.68 -32.87 39.25
N SER A 355 49.47 -33.37 39.48
CA SER A 355 48.45 -33.58 38.46
C SER A 355 47.49 -32.40 38.41
N LEU A 356 47.26 -31.84 37.22
CA LEU A 356 46.39 -30.69 36.98
C LEU A 356 45.22 -31.07 36.07
N TYR A 357 44.01 -30.63 36.40
CA TYR A 357 42.83 -30.81 35.53
C TYR A 357 41.88 -29.62 35.59
N ILE A 358 41.09 -29.47 34.52
CA ILE A 358 40.06 -28.44 34.42
C ILE A 358 38.72 -29.11 34.11
N GLY A 359 37.76 -28.93 35.01
CA GLY A 359 36.34 -29.19 34.75
C GLY A 359 35.60 -27.89 34.45
N SER A 360 34.52 -27.93 33.67
CA SER A 360 33.71 -26.74 33.43
C SER A 360 32.23 -27.04 33.16
N GLY A 361 31.40 -26.04 33.44
CA GLY A 361 29.99 -25.99 33.06
C GLY A 361 29.71 -24.68 32.32
N ARG A 362 29.24 -24.80 31.07
CA ARG A 362 28.98 -23.65 30.19
C ARG A 362 27.67 -22.94 30.57
N PRO A 363 27.52 -21.64 30.25
CA PRO A 363 26.29 -20.91 30.55
C PRO A 363 25.09 -21.36 29.70
N ASP A 364 25.32 -22.00 28.55
CA ASP A 364 24.29 -22.54 27.66
C ASP A 364 23.94 -24.01 27.93
N ASP A 365 24.60 -24.67 28.89
CA ASP A 365 24.34 -26.05 29.29
C ASP A 365 23.38 -26.10 30.48
N ALA A 366 22.10 -26.37 30.20
CA ALA A 366 21.04 -26.45 31.21
C ALA A 366 21.29 -27.56 32.26
N THR A 367 21.96 -28.65 31.89
CA THR A 367 22.16 -29.80 32.78
C THR A 367 23.13 -29.50 33.91
N LYS A 368 24.05 -28.54 33.71
CA LYS A 368 25.10 -28.18 34.68
C LYS A 368 24.80 -26.91 35.48
N GLN A 369 23.62 -26.32 35.31
CA GLN A 369 23.22 -25.10 36.02
C GLN A 369 22.99 -25.30 37.53
N HIS A 370 23.04 -26.52 38.08
CA HIS A 370 22.86 -26.75 39.52
C HIS A 370 24.19 -26.78 40.30
N TYR A 371 25.33 -26.91 39.63
CA TYR A 371 26.64 -26.95 40.28
C TYR A 371 27.00 -25.62 40.95
N TYR A 372 27.69 -25.73 42.09
CA TYR A 372 28.18 -24.63 42.92
C TYR A 372 27.12 -23.62 43.40
N TYR A 373 25.85 -24.03 43.42
CA TYR A 373 24.76 -23.14 43.81
C TYR A 373 24.91 -22.62 45.25
N GLU A 374 25.14 -23.51 46.21
CA GLU A 374 25.30 -23.14 47.62
C GLU A 374 26.55 -22.30 47.87
N GLN A 375 27.65 -22.61 47.16
CA GLN A 375 28.88 -21.85 47.20
C GLN A 375 28.66 -20.43 46.67
N ILE A 376 27.98 -20.26 45.55
CA ILE A 376 27.66 -18.94 44.98
C ILE A 376 26.72 -18.15 45.91
N VAL A 377 25.71 -18.79 46.50
CA VAL A 377 24.81 -18.14 47.47
C VAL A 377 25.57 -17.66 48.69
N SER A 378 26.45 -18.50 49.24
CA SER A 378 27.28 -18.15 50.40
C SER A 378 28.28 -17.04 50.07
N TYR A 379 28.91 -17.12 48.91
CA TYR A 379 29.82 -16.11 48.38
C TYR A 379 29.12 -14.76 48.16
N ALA A 380 27.90 -14.77 47.59
CA ALA A 380 27.09 -13.56 47.39
C ALA A 380 26.65 -12.92 48.70
N LYS A 381 26.26 -13.73 49.71
CA LYS A 381 25.97 -13.24 51.07
C LYS A 381 27.21 -12.61 51.71
N LYS A 382 28.37 -13.28 51.64
CA LYS A 382 29.63 -12.78 52.20
C LYS A 382 30.02 -11.42 51.61
N HIS A 383 29.83 -11.25 50.30
CA HIS A 383 30.21 -10.04 49.58
C HIS A 383 29.05 -9.06 49.35
N ASN A 384 27.91 -9.26 50.02
CA ASN A 384 26.75 -8.37 50.07
C ASN A 384 26.17 -7.97 48.69
N TYR A 385 25.83 -8.95 47.84
CA TYR A 385 25.08 -8.71 46.60
C TYR A 385 23.99 -9.74 46.35
N TYR A 386 23.01 -9.36 45.54
CA TYR A 386 21.93 -10.26 45.11
C TYR A 386 22.41 -11.18 43.98
N PHE A 387 22.22 -12.48 44.15
CA PHE A 387 22.44 -13.49 43.12
C PHE A 387 21.10 -13.97 42.57
N ASN A 388 20.83 -13.69 41.28
CA ASN A 388 19.64 -14.18 40.61
C ASN A 388 19.77 -15.66 40.27
N ARG A 389 18.92 -16.47 40.88
CA ARG A 389 18.96 -17.94 40.83
C ARG A 389 18.43 -18.53 39.51
N ILE A 390 17.66 -17.75 38.75
CA ILE A 390 17.00 -18.18 37.52
C ILE A 390 17.92 -17.97 36.30
N LEU A 391 18.83 -17.00 36.39
CA LEU A 391 19.69 -16.64 35.25
C LEU A 391 20.84 -17.65 35.05
N PRO A 392 21.30 -17.82 33.80
CA PRO A 392 22.38 -18.74 33.49
C PRO A 392 23.68 -18.38 34.19
N LYS A 393 24.36 -19.40 34.70
CA LYS A 393 25.68 -19.30 35.32
C LYS A 393 26.63 -20.32 34.70
N SER A 394 27.91 -20.10 34.92
CA SER A 394 28.96 -21.02 34.50
C SER A 394 30.05 -21.11 35.53
N TYR A 395 30.87 -22.14 35.42
CA TYR A 395 31.95 -22.37 36.38
C TYR A 395 33.12 -23.10 35.74
N PHE A 396 34.26 -22.98 36.39
CA PHE A 396 35.45 -23.77 36.18
C PHE A 396 35.86 -24.41 37.50
N LYS A 397 36.34 -25.65 37.41
CA LYS A 397 37.01 -26.38 38.47
C LYS A 397 38.46 -26.50 38.05
N PHE A 398 39.37 -25.80 38.71
CA PHE A 398 40.80 -25.94 38.47
C PHE A 398 41.38 -26.80 39.59
N GLY A 399 41.68 -28.06 39.27
CA GLY A 399 42.12 -29.05 40.22
C GLY A 399 43.63 -29.21 40.26
N ILE A 400 44.18 -29.31 41.47
CA ILE A 400 45.59 -29.53 41.77
C ILE A 400 45.69 -30.73 42.71
N GLU A 401 46.40 -31.77 42.29
CA GLU A 401 46.55 -33.02 43.04
C GLU A 401 48.03 -33.42 43.18
N PHE A 402 48.47 -33.69 44.40
CA PHE A 402 49.83 -34.15 44.71
C PHE A 402 49.82 -34.93 46.03
N GLU A 403 50.71 -35.92 46.19
CA GLU A 403 50.90 -36.67 47.45
C GLU A 403 49.61 -37.08 48.19
N ARG A 404 48.56 -37.50 47.47
CA ARG A 404 47.25 -37.84 48.04
C ARG A 404 46.54 -36.66 48.75
N LYS A 405 46.77 -35.43 48.29
CA LYS A 405 46.00 -34.23 48.62
C LYS A 405 45.37 -33.70 47.33
N LYS A 406 44.10 -33.29 47.40
CA LYS A 406 43.36 -32.77 46.25
C LYS A 406 42.74 -31.42 46.59
N TYR A 407 43.12 -30.40 45.84
CA TYR A 407 42.60 -29.04 45.95
C TYR A 407 41.81 -28.68 44.68
N GLU A 408 40.63 -28.09 44.85
CA GLU A 408 39.77 -27.62 43.75
C GLU A 408 39.49 -26.13 43.91
N LEU A 409 40.06 -25.31 43.01
CA LEU A 409 39.69 -23.92 42.86
C LEU A 409 38.41 -23.82 42.01
N GLY A 410 37.31 -23.44 42.64
CA GLY A 410 36.05 -23.13 41.98
C GLY A 410 36.05 -21.68 41.52
N ILE A 411 36.03 -21.45 40.21
CA ILE A 411 35.82 -20.12 39.61
C ILE A 411 34.40 -20.08 39.07
N THR A 412 33.62 -19.07 39.46
CA THR A 412 32.20 -18.95 39.11
C THR A 412 31.96 -17.67 38.32
N LEU A 413 31.15 -17.79 37.27
CA LEU A 413 30.67 -16.70 36.44
C LEU A 413 29.15 -16.66 36.57
N HIS A 414 28.65 -15.70 37.34
CA HIS A 414 27.24 -15.65 37.71
C HIS A 414 26.72 -14.22 37.82
N HIS A 415 25.43 -14.13 38.06
CA HIS A 415 24.70 -12.87 38.08
C HIS A 415 25.05 -11.98 39.28
N PHE A 416 25.19 -10.67 39.06
CA PHE A 416 25.45 -9.69 40.12
C PHE A 416 24.38 -8.59 40.14
N GLY A 417 23.50 -8.59 41.15
CA GLY A 417 22.44 -7.60 41.32
C GLY A 417 21.16 -7.94 40.56
N TYR A 418 20.28 -6.96 40.36
CA TYR A 418 18.96 -7.19 39.75
C TYR A 418 18.95 -7.11 38.21
N ASP A 419 19.97 -6.49 37.61
CA ASP A 419 20.08 -6.26 36.16
C ASP A 419 20.83 -7.41 35.50
N ASP A 420 20.19 -8.14 34.55
CA ASP A 420 20.72 -9.29 33.78
C ASP A 420 22.07 -9.00 33.10
N SER A 421 22.36 -7.74 32.81
CA SER A 421 23.57 -7.37 32.10
C SER A 421 24.82 -7.26 32.97
N VAL A 422 24.77 -7.62 34.26
CA VAL A 422 25.92 -7.53 35.16
C VAL A 422 26.30 -8.91 35.71
N MET A 423 27.57 -9.26 35.55
CA MET A 423 28.14 -10.52 36.01
C MET A 423 29.24 -10.31 37.03
N ALA A 424 29.41 -11.30 37.91
CA ALA A 424 30.54 -11.42 38.82
C ALA A 424 31.39 -12.64 38.46
N ILE A 425 32.71 -12.48 38.57
CA ILE A 425 33.70 -13.55 38.54
C ILE A 425 34.15 -13.80 39.99
N GLY A 426 33.59 -14.84 40.60
CA GLY A 426 33.88 -15.24 41.97
C GLY A 426 34.87 -16.41 42.02
N ALA A 427 35.54 -16.58 43.16
CA ALA A 427 36.45 -17.69 43.40
C ALA A 427 36.37 -18.20 44.84
N PHE A 428 36.51 -19.51 45.02
CA PHE A 428 36.64 -20.18 46.31
C PHE A 428 37.51 -21.43 46.15
N LEU A 429 38.19 -21.85 47.22
CA LEU A 429 39.03 -23.04 47.23
C LEU A 429 38.36 -24.12 48.07
N GLU A 430 38.33 -25.35 47.59
CA GLU A 430 37.88 -26.52 48.34
C GLU A 430 39.04 -27.51 48.49
N TYR A 431 39.23 -28.03 49.69
CA TYR A 431 40.05 -29.22 49.92
C TYR A 431 39.16 -30.45 49.88
N LYS A 432 39.54 -31.43 49.07
CA LYS A 432 38.84 -32.71 48.89
C LYS A 432 39.71 -33.80 49.56
N GLY A 433 39.31 -34.25 50.76
CA GLY A 433 39.99 -35.36 51.47
C GLY A 433 39.91 -36.70 50.70
N ILE A 434 40.76 -37.67 51.05
CA ILE A 434 40.96 -38.90 50.25
C ILE A 434 40.23 -40.15 50.79
N LEU A 435 39.58 -40.11 51.96
CA LEU A 435 38.93 -41.32 52.50
C LEU A 435 37.42 -41.37 52.17
N PRO A 436 36.91 -42.49 51.60
CA PRO A 436 35.52 -42.65 51.16
C PRO A 436 34.46 -42.64 52.28
N ASN A 437 34.86 -42.45 53.55
CA ASN A 437 33.97 -42.40 54.72
C ASN A 437 34.15 -41.12 55.58
N GLU A 438 34.96 -40.16 55.15
CA GLU A 438 35.04 -38.82 55.75
C GLU A 438 34.73 -37.77 54.68
N ASP A 439 33.43 -37.49 54.50
CA ASP A 439 32.94 -36.36 53.70
C ASP A 439 33.29 -35.06 54.44
N THR A 440 34.55 -34.63 54.35
CA THR A 440 34.96 -33.29 54.79
C THR A 440 35.46 -32.50 53.59
N ASP A 441 34.54 -32.19 52.69
CA ASP A 441 34.72 -31.07 51.75
C ASP A 441 34.81 -29.79 52.59
N THR A 442 36.03 -29.27 52.78
CA THR A 442 36.23 -28.03 53.52
C THR A 442 36.51 -26.89 52.54
N THR A 443 35.65 -25.89 52.55
CA THR A 443 35.91 -24.64 51.83
C THR A 443 36.99 -23.85 52.57
N ILE A 444 38.12 -23.64 51.90
CA ILE A 444 39.21 -22.80 52.37
C ILE A 444 38.90 -21.34 51.98
N PRO A 445 38.84 -20.41 52.94
CA PRO A 445 38.49 -19.02 52.65
C PRO A 445 39.62 -18.31 51.88
N LEU A 446 39.37 -17.91 50.63
CA LEU A 446 40.33 -17.14 49.82
C LEU A 446 40.22 -15.60 50.00
N ASP A 447 39.18 -15.09 50.66
CA ASP A 447 38.85 -13.65 50.79
C ASP A 447 38.98 -12.77 49.51
N ILE A 448 38.83 -13.37 48.33
CA ILE A 448 38.86 -12.66 47.05
C ILE A 448 37.50 -12.03 46.77
N LYS A 449 37.45 -10.71 46.58
CA LYS A 449 36.24 -10.00 46.13
C LYS A 449 35.89 -10.38 44.68
N PRO A 450 34.60 -10.40 44.31
CA PRO A 450 34.20 -10.68 42.93
C PRO A 450 34.69 -9.58 41.99
N HIS A 451 35.17 -9.97 40.80
CA HIS A 451 35.35 -9.02 39.72
C HIS A 451 34.03 -8.84 38.97
N VAL A 452 33.48 -7.63 39.04
CA VAL A 452 32.16 -7.32 38.48
C VAL A 452 32.32 -6.66 37.12
N ILE A 453 31.61 -7.19 36.12
CA ILE A 453 31.66 -6.70 34.74
C ILE A 453 30.24 -6.52 34.21
N SER A 454 30.03 -5.46 33.43
CA SER A 454 28.87 -5.35 32.56
C SER A 454 29.10 -6.22 31.31
N ILE A 455 28.10 -6.98 30.89
CA ILE A 455 28.05 -7.71 29.62
C ILE A 455 27.06 -7.06 28.64
N LYS A 456 26.62 -5.82 28.93
CA LYS A 456 25.77 -5.03 28.03
C LYS A 456 26.51 -4.62 26.75
N ASP A 457 27.76 -4.20 26.91
CA ASP A 457 28.65 -3.73 25.84
C ASP A 457 29.68 -4.80 25.47
N GLU A 458 30.46 -4.57 24.41
CA GLU A 458 31.47 -5.53 23.94
C GLU A 458 32.38 -6.07 25.04
N VAL A 459 32.61 -7.39 25.01
CA VAL A 459 33.46 -8.11 25.99
C VAL A 459 34.96 -7.89 25.71
N SER A 460 35.32 -7.55 24.47
CA SER A 460 36.70 -7.28 24.02
C SER A 460 37.46 -6.34 24.97
N SER A 461 36.82 -5.22 25.35
CA SER A 461 37.36 -4.20 26.24
C SER A 461 37.64 -4.68 27.68
N LYS A 462 37.04 -5.80 28.09
CA LYS A 462 37.07 -6.32 29.47
C LYS A 462 38.10 -7.42 29.67
N LYS A 463 38.56 -8.04 28.57
CA LYS A 463 39.50 -9.17 28.57
C LYS A 463 40.75 -8.90 29.41
N LYS A 464 41.32 -7.69 29.32
CA LYS A 464 42.50 -7.30 30.11
C LYS A 464 42.25 -7.41 31.61
N ASN A 465 41.14 -6.85 32.11
CA ASN A 465 40.84 -6.83 33.54
C ASN A 465 40.41 -8.20 34.06
N ILE A 466 39.66 -8.97 33.24
CA ILE A 466 39.32 -10.36 33.55
C ILE A 466 40.59 -11.19 33.71
N ARG A 467 41.56 -11.04 32.79
CA ARG A 467 42.85 -11.72 32.87
C ARG A 467 43.60 -11.39 34.15
N LEU A 468 43.75 -10.11 34.48
CA LEU A 468 44.43 -9.67 35.72
C LEU A 468 43.77 -10.27 36.96
N HIS A 469 42.43 -10.34 36.99
CA HIS A 469 41.70 -10.95 38.09
C HIS A 469 41.92 -12.46 38.19
N LEU A 470 41.91 -13.18 37.06
CA LEU A 470 42.19 -14.61 37.04
C LEU A 470 43.64 -14.93 37.45
N GLU A 471 44.61 -14.15 36.99
CA GLU A 471 46.02 -14.24 37.42
C GLU A 471 46.14 -14.01 38.94
N TYR A 472 45.42 -13.04 39.49
CA TYR A 472 45.37 -12.80 40.93
C TYR A 472 44.76 -13.98 41.69
N ILE A 473 43.61 -14.51 41.24
CA ILE A 473 42.96 -15.67 41.87
C ILE A 473 43.91 -16.86 41.94
N LEU A 474 44.54 -17.21 40.81
CA LEU A 474 45.44 -18.36 40.74
C LEU A 474 46.68 -18.17 41.62
N THR A 475 47.24 -16.96 41.64
CA THR A 475 48.40 -16.62 42.47
C THR A 475 48.09 -16.80 43.95
N VAL A 476 46.97 -16.24 44.44
CA VAL A 476 46.54 -16.38 45.84
C VAL A 476 46.27 -17.84 46.17
N THR A 477 45.66 -18.59 45.24
CA THR A 477 45.36 -20.01 45.42
C THR A 477 46.62 -20.85 45.59
N ILE A 478 47.61 -20.67 44.69
CA ILE A 478 48.88 -21.41 44.76
C ILE A 478 49.65 -21.04 46.02
N ALA A 479 49.69 -19.75 46.40
CA ALA A 479 50.34 -19.32 47.63
C ALA A 479 49.67 -19.92 48.88
N GLN A 480 48.34 -20.00 48.90
CA GLN A 480 47.60 -20.63 49.99
C GLN A 480 47.91 -22.12 50.10
N ILE A 481 47.88 -22.85 48.97
CA ILE A 481 48.22 -24.28 48.93
C ILE A 481 49.68 -24.48 49.39
N ALA A 482 50.62 -23.67 48.92
CA ALA A 482 52.03 -23.75 49.29
C ALA A 482 52.28 -23.46 50.79
N SER A 483 51.42 -22.69 51.45
CA SER A 483 51.51 -22.45 52.90
C SER A 483 50.91 -23.58 53.74
N GLU A 484 50.07 -24.45 53.16
CA GLU A 484 49.44 -25.59 53.82
C GLU A 484 50.21 -26.91 53.63
N ILE A 485 51.14 -26.94 52.66
CA ILE A 485 52.16 -27.98 52.49
C ILE A 485 53.31 -27.68 53.44
#